data_AF-A0A7Z9YCC5-F1
#
_entry.id   AF-A0A7Z9YCC5-F1
#
_cell.length_a   1.000
_cell.length_b   1.000
_cell.length_c   1.000
_cell.angle_alpha   90.00
_cell.angle_beta   90.00
_cell.angle_gamma   90.00
#
_symmetry.space_group_name_H-M   'P 1'
#
loop_
_entity.id
_entity.type
_entity.pdbx_description
1 polymer ?
#
loop_
_entity_poly.entity_id
_entity_poly.type
_entity_poly.pdbx_seq_one_letter_code
_entity_poly.pdbx_strand_id
1 'polypeptide(L)'
;MKVLILSPFIPLPATEGGRIRVVNLLKHLSPACHITLLAPKSFNSTPRDEEFIRDMGVDLVVAGDMPRLSIGSIRFLWAGYPIPLAKYRIKALAEEFRSLTGREKFDVIQFEMLHAGQYLPDLRRSPLNRNTPSILIQHNIDSVVWA
;
A
#
# COMPACT_ATOMS: atom_id res chain seq x y z
N MET A 1 15.55 6.40 10.99
CA MET A 1 14.28 6.95 10.47
C MET A 1 13.31 5.81 10.21
N LYS A 2 12.09 5.89 10.75
CA LYS A 2 11.00 4.93 10.57
C LYS A 2 10.09 5.37 9.42
N VAL A 3 9.99 4.53 8.39
CA VAL A 3 9.23 4.81 7.18
C VAL A 3 8.15 3.75 7.01
N LEU A 4 6.89 4.18 6.92
CA LEU A 4 5.79 3.30 6.52
C LEU A 4 5.51 3.50 5.04
N ILE A 5 5.58 2.43 4.26
CA ILE A 5 5.15 2.39 2.87
C ILE A 5 3.83 1.63 2.81
N LEU A 6 2.76 2.30 2.40
CA LEU A 6 1.47 1.69 2.12
C LEU A 6 1.39 1.40 0.61
N SER A 7 1.31 0.11 0.26
CA SER A 7 1.23 -0.35 -1.12
C SER A 7 -0.11 -1.03 -1.40
N PRO A 8 -0.70 -0.83 -2.59
CA PRO A 8 -1.94 -1.51 -2.97
C PRO A 8 -1.76 -3.01 -3.24
N PHE A 9 -0.52 -3.52 -3.24
CA PHE A 9 -0.16 -4.92 -3.41
C PHE A 9 1.28 -5.19 -2.95
N ILE A 10 1.60 -6.46 -2.71
CA ILE A 10 3.00 -6.91 -2.58
C ILE A 10 3.72 -6.64 -3.93
N PRO A 11 4.88 -5.98 -3.95
CA PRO A 11 5.53 -5.53 -5.18
C PRO A 11 6.28 -6.65 -5.94
N LEU A 12 5.89 -7.91 -5.72
CA LEU A 12 6.49 -9.09 -6.32
C LEU A 12 5.41 -10.05 -6.85
N PRO A 13 5.69 -10.82 -7.92
CA PRO A 13 6.89 -10.72 -8.75
C PRO A 13 6.96 -9.36 -9.46
N ALA A 14 8.19 -8.85 -9.65
CA ALA A 14 8.45 -7.50 -10.16
C ALA A 14 8.39 -7.47 -11.70
N THR A 15 7.23 -7.80 -12.26
CA THR A 15 7.01 -7.91 -13.72
C THR A 15 6.51 -6.61 -14.37
N GLU A 16 6.20 -5.59 -13.57
CA GLU A 16 5.61 -4.33 -14.02
C GLU A 16 6.38 -3.14 -13.45
N GLY A 17 6.42 -2.02 -14.18
CA GLY A 17 7.22 -0.85 -13.80
C GLY A 17 6.99 -0.35 -12.37
N GLY A 18 5.73 -0.31 -11.94
CA GLY A 18 5.42 0.14 -10.57
C GLY A 18 5.92 -0.82 -9.49
N ARG A 19 5.84 -2.13 -9.73
CA ARG A 19 6.39 -3.16 -8.85
C ARG A 19 7.92 -3.11 -8.80
N ILE A 20 8.57 -3.01 -9.96
CA ILE A 20 10.02 -2.89 -10.10
C ILE A 20 10.54 -1.67 -9.33
N ARG A 21 9.85 -0.53 -9.43
CA ARG A 21 10.20 0.69 -8.69
C ARG A 21 10.17 0.44 -7.18
N VAL A 22 9.09 -0.13 -6.65
CA VAL A 22 8.96 -0.37 -5.20
C VAL A 22 10.02 -1.34 -4.71
N VAL A 23 10.26 -2.44 -5.41
CA VAL A 23 11.32 -3.41 -5.03
C VAL A 23 12.70 -2.73 -4.98
N ASN A 24 13.03 -1.91 -5.98
CA ASN A 24 14.29 -1.17 -5.96
C ASN A 24 14.35 -0.15 -4.83
N LEU A 25 13.25 0.54 -4.54
CA LEU A 25 13.18 1.47 -3.42
C LEU A 25 13.47 0.76 -2.09
N LEU A 26 12.80 -0.37 -1.84
CA LEU A 26 13.00 -1.18 -0.64
C LEU A 26 14.47 -1.61 -0.50
N LYS A 27 15.03 -2.19 -1.56
CA LYS A 27 16.41 -2.67 -1.59
C LYS A 27 17.45 -1.60 -1.25
N HIS A 28 17.23 -0.35 -1.67
CA HIS A 28 18.22 0.72 -1.48
C HIS A 28 17.96 1.56 -0.22
N LEU A 29 16.73 1.60 0.28
CA LEU A 29 16.40 2.37 1.49
C LEU A 29 16.49 1.55 2.78
N SER A 30 16.26 0.23 2.74
CA SER A 30 16.29 -0.61 3.95
C SER A 30 17.64 -0.60 4.70
N PRO A 31 18.81 -0.39 4.07
CA PRO A 31 20.07 -0.26 4.82
C PRO A 31 20.18 1.03 5.65
N ALA A 32 19.40 2.07 5.32
CA ALA A 32 19.47 3.39 5.95
C ALA A 32 18.20 3.74 6.77
N CYS A 33 17.09 3.06 6.51
CA CYS A 33 15.79 3.33 7.10
C CYS A 33 15.19 2.05 7.67
N HIS A 34 14.45 2.17 8.76
CA HIS A 34 13.58 1.09 9.24
C HIS A 34 12.29 1.17 8.42
N ILE A 35 12.13 0.27 7.46
CA ILE A 35 11.00 0.29 6.55
C ILE A 35 9.96 -0.74 7.00
N THR A 36 8.75 -0.27 7.23
CA THR A 36 7.56 -1.12 7.31
C THR A 36 6.82 -1.05 5.99
N LEU A 37 6.65 -2.18 5.32
CA LEU A 37 5.81 -2.29 4.12
C LEU A 37 4.47 -2.90 4.50
N LEU A 38 3.40 -2.14 4.36
CA LEU A 38 2.03 -2.63 4.54
C LEU A 38 1.38 -2.83 3.17
N ALA A 39 0.97 -4.07 2.88
CA ALA A 39 0.34 -4.41 1.61
C ALA A 39 -0.65 -5.58 1.75
N PRO A 40 -1.72 -5.62 0.94
CA PRO A 40 -2.53 -6.82 0.81
C PRO A 40 -1.78 -7.88 -0.03
N LYS A 41 -2.07 -9.15 0.21
CA LYS A 41 -1.54 -10.25 -0.59
C LYS A 41 -2.08 -10.18 -2.01
N SER A 42 -1.16 -10.10 -2.98
CA SER A 42 -1.54 -10.06 -4.39
C SER A 42 -1.80 -11.48 -4.94
N PHE A 43 -2.61 -11.59 -5.99
CA PHE A 43 -2.95 -12.90 -6.58
C PHE A 43 -1.74 -13.71 -7.08
N ASN A 44 -0.67 -13.01 -7.46
CA ASN A 44 0.53 -13.59 -8.03
C ASN A 44 1.73 -13.59 -7.08
N SER A 45 1.60 -13.04 -5.87
CA SER A 45 2.66 -13.10 -4.85
C SER A 45 2.62 -14.44 -4.12
N THR A 46 3.78 -15.01 -3.91
CA THR A 46 4.03 -16.27 -3.22
C THR A 46 4.64 -16.03 -1.83
N PRO A 47 4.63 -17.02 -0.91
CA PRO A 47 5.35 -16.90 0.36
C PRO A 47 6.85 -16.58 0.18
N ARG A 48 7.47 -17.10 -0.88
CA ARG A 48 8.87 -16.81 -1.22
C ARG A 48 9.10 -15.35 -1.59
N ASP A 49 8.13 -14.71 -2.23
CA ASP A 49 8.20 -13.27 -2.51
C ASP A 49 8.16 -12.45 -1.22
N GLU A 50 7.35 -12.88 -0.26
CA GLU A 50 7.27 -12.23 1.05
C GLU A 50 8.59 -12.40 1.85
N GLU A 51 9.16 -13.61 1.83
CA GLU A 51 10.49 -13.89 2.42
C GLU A 51 11.57 -13.02 1.79
N PHE A 52 11.60 -12.92 0.46
CA PHE A 52 12.56 -12.09 -0.25
C PHE A 52 12.49 -10.60 0.15
N ILE A 53 11.30 -10.07 0.46
CA ILE A 53 11.16 -8.71 0.99
C ILE A 53 11.73 -8.62 2.40
N ARG A 54 11.42 -9.59 3.28
CA ARG A 54 11.92 -9.61 4.66
C ARG A 54 13.45 -9.73 4.70
N ASP A 55 14.03 -10.52 3.81
CA ASP A 55 15.50 -10.68 3.67
C ASP A 55 16.21 -9.37 3.29
N MET A 56 15.50 -8.38 2.73
CA MET A 56 16.06 -7.04 2.52
C MET A 56 16.17 -6.21 3.82
N GLY A 57 15.68 -6.72 4.96
CA GLY A 57 15.54 -5.95 6.20
C GLY A 57 14.29 -5.07 6.23
N VAL A 58 13.22 -5.48 5.54
CA VAL A 58 11.93 -4.79 5.53
C VAL A 58 10.92 -5.51 6.42
N ASP A 59 10.27 -4.76 7.31
CA ASP A 59 9.16 -5.24 8.12
C ASP A 59 7.90 -5.35 7.26
N LEU A 60 7.69 -6.51 6.64
CA LEU A 60 6.52 -6.77 5.80
C LEU A 60 5.30 -7.16 6.62
N VAL A 61 4.26 -6.32 6.57
CA VAL A 61 2.93 -6.56 7.13
C VAL A 61 1.95 -6.88 5.99
N VAL A 62 1.46 -8.11 5.95
CA VAL A 62 0.48 -8.56 4.94
C VAL A 62 -0.93 -8.44 5.49
N ALA A 63 -1.76 -7.61 4.86
CA ALA A 63 -3.11 -7.30 5.34
C ALA A 63 -4.20 -7.89 4.44
N GLY A 64 -4.52 -9.16 4.69
CA GLY A 64 -5.53 -9.92 3.96
C GLY A 64 -5.20 -10.14 2.49
N ASP A 65 -6.17 -10.69 1.75
CA ASP A 65 -6.03 -10.94 0.31
C ASP A 65 -6.64 -9.80 -0.52
N MET A 66 -6.04 -9.57 -1.69
CA MET A 66 -6.68 -8.76 -2.73
C MET A 66 -8.05 -9.37 -3.09
N PRO A 67 -9.14 -8.57 -3.07
CA PRO A 67 -10.45 -9.07 -3.41
C PRO A 67 -10.52 -9.41 -4.89
N ARG A 68 -11.12 -10.55 -5.22
CA ARG A 68 -11.48 -10.83 -6.62
C ARG A 68 -12.57 -9.83 -7.01
N LEU A 69 -12.47 -9.28 -8.22
CA LEU A 69 -13.56 -8.47 -8.79
C LEU A 69 -14.83 -9.34 -8.75
N SER A 70 -15.83 -8.88 -8.00
CA SER A 70 -17.10 -9.58 -7.83
C SER A 70 -18.24 -8.65 -8.19
N ILE A 71 -19.45 -9.21 -8.36
CA ILE A 71 -20.67 -8.43 -8.61
C ILE A 71 -20.91 -7.39 -7.51
N GLY A 72 -20.39 -7.60 -6.29
CA GLY A 72 -20.41 -6.63 -5.20
C GLY A 72 -19.67 -5.32 -5.51
N SER A 73 -18.72 -5.32 -6.46
CA SER A 73 -18.02 -4.13 -6.95
C SER A 73 -18.97 -3.13 -7.65
N ILE A 74 -20.13 -3.59 -8.14
CA ILE A 74 -21.17 -2.74 -8.73
C ILE A 74 -21.78 -1.80 -7.69
N ARG A 75 -21.80 -2.17 -6.40
CA ARG A 75 -22.34 -1.28 -5.34
C ARG A 75 -21.53 0.01 -5.19
N PHE A 76 -20.26 0.03 -5.61
CA PHE A 76 -19.43 1.24 -5.55
C PHE A 76 -19.82 2.29 -6.60
N LEU A 77 -20.44 1.88 -7.72
CA LEU A 77 -21.01 2.82 -8.70
C LEU A 77 -22.11 3.69 -8.07
N TRP A 78 -22.93 3.10 -7.20
CA TRP A 78 -24.02 3.78 -6.52
C TRP A 78 -23.54 4.75 -5.43
N ALA A 79 -22.29 4.59 -4.97
CA ALA A 79 -21.67 5.45 -3.97
C ALA A 79 -20.86 6.61 -4.60
N GLY A 80 -20.88 6.77 -5.93
CA GLY A 80 -20.09 7.78 -6.63
C GLY A 80 -18.57 7.55 -6.53
N TYR A 81 -18.14 6.33 -6.17
CA TYR A 81 -16.73 6.02 -5.98
C TYR A 81 -16.13 5.46 -7.27
N PRO A 82 -15.00 5.98 -7.77
CA PRO A 82 -14.40 5.51 -9.03
C PRO A 82 -14.07 4.01 -8.97
N ILE A 83 -14.56 3.25 -9.96
CA ILE A 83 -14.31 1.79 -10.05
C ILE A 83 -12.82 1.43 -9.95
N PRO A 84 -11.89 2.15 -10.63
CA PRO A 84 -10.46 1.82 -10.56
C PRO A 84 -9.90 1.84 -9.13
N LEU A 85 -10.43 2.70 -8.27
CA LEU A 85 -10.05 2.79 -6.85
C LEU A 85 -10.78 1.78 -5.97
N ALA A 86 -12.04 1.47 -6.30
CA ALA A 86 -12.93 0.65 -5.49
C ALA A 86 -12.35 -0.74 -5.19
N LYS A 87 -11.70 -1.38 -6.18
CA LYS A 87 -11.11 -2.72 -6.00
C LYS A 87 -9.93 -2.76 -5.02
N TYR A 88 -9.31 -1.61 -4.74
CA TYR A 88 -8.22 -1.48 -3.77
C TYR A 88 -8.70 -0.97 -2.40
N ARG A 89 -10.00 -0.77 -2.21
CA ARG A 89 -10.60 -0.44 -0.92
C ARG A 89 -10.79 -1.71 -0.09
N ILE A 90 -9.71 -2.17 0.52
CA ILE A 90 -9.64 -3.43 1.27
C ILE A 90 -9.82 -3.13 2.75
N LYS A 91 -10.82 -3.79 3.36
CA LYS A 91 -11.16 -3.61 4.78
C LYS A 91 -10.00 -4.03 5.69
N ALA A 92 -9.41 -5.20 5.44
CA ALA A 92 -8.26 -5.70 6.21
C ALA A 92 -7.06 -4.74 6.15
N LEU A 93 -6.76 -4.19 4.97
CA LEU A 93 -5.71 -3.18 4.80
C LEU A 93 -6.01 -1.90 5.60
N ALA A 94 -7.26 -1.44 5.61
CA ALA A 94 -7.68 -0.27 6.39
C ALA A 94 -7.51 -0.50 7.90
N GLU A 95 -7.92 -1.67 8.37
CA GLU A 95 -7.85 -2.06 9.78
C GLU A 95 -6.40 -2.17 10.25
N GLU A 96 -5.56 -2.85 9.47
CA GLU A 96 -4.14 -2.98 9.78
C GLU A 96 -3.42 -1.62 9.71
N PHE A 97 -3.74 -0.77 8.72
CA PHE A 97 -3.19 0.57 8.64
C PHE A 97 -3.56 1.43 9.85
N ARG A 98 -4.82 1.39 10.29
CA ARG A 98 -5.26 2.10 11.51
C ARG A 98 -4.59 1.55 12.76
N SER A 99 -4.48 0.23 12.88
CA SER A 99 -3.79 -0.43 14.00
C SER A 99 -2.33 0.01 14.07
N LEU A 100 -1.60 -0.14 12.97
CA LEU A 100 -0.18 0.17 12.85
C LEU A 100 0.11 1.65 13.12
N THR A 101 -0.61 2.54 12.45
CA THR A 101 -0.46 3.99 12.68
C THR A 101 -1.00 4.44 14.04
N GLY A 102 -1.81 3.64 14.72
CA GLY A 102 -2.30 3.92 16.08
C GLY A 102 -1.32 3.51 17.17
N ARG A 103 -0.50 2.48 16.94
CA ARG A 103 0.44 1.92 17.92
C ARG A 103 1.90 2.31 17.70
N GLU A 104 2.25 2.78 16.51
CA GLU A 104 3.62 3.14 16.15
C GLU A 104 3.71 4.54 15.53
N LYS A 105 4.71 5.32 15.91
CA LYS A 105 5.03 6.62 15.31
C LYS A 105 6.03 6.44 14.16
N PHE A 106 5.69 6.98 13.00
CA PHE A 106 6.56 7.05 11.83
C PHE A 106 7.08 8.47 11.62
N ASP A 107 8.26 8.57 11.01
CA ASP A 107 8.86 9.84 10.61
C ASP A 107 8.31 10.30 9.25
N VAL A 108 8.07 9.33 8.34
CA VAL A 108 7.51 9.55 7.00
C VAL A 108 6.56 8.41 6.64
N ILE A 109 5.45 8.75 5.99
CA ILE A 109 4.50 7.78 5.45
C ILE A 109 4.35 7.98 3.94
N GLN A 110 4.62 6.93 3.17
CA GLN A 110 4.55 6.94 1.72
C GLN A 110 3.36 6.11 1.24
N PHE A 111 2.58 6.68 0.33
CA PHE A 111 1.46 6.02 -0.34
C PHE A 111 1.87 5.71 -1.78
N GLU A 112 1.83 4.44 -2.17
CA GLU A 112 2.10 4.02 -3.54
C GLU A 112 0.83 4.03 -4.39
N MET A 113 0.87 4.79 -5.49
CA MET A 113 -0.25 5.02 -6.41
C MET A 113 -1.44 5.72 -5.74
N LEU A 114 -2.35 6.27 -6.55
CA LEU A 114 -3.59 6.85 -6.03
C LEU A 114 -4.43 5.81 -5.25
N HIS A 115 -4.28 4.53 -5.60
CA HIS A 115 -4.89 3.39 -4.92
C HIS A 115 -4.57 3.33 -3.43
N ALA A 116 -3.32 3.51 -2.99
CA ALA A 116 -3.01 3.60 -1.55
C ALA A 116 -3.35 4.99 -0.99
N GLY A 117 -3.26 6.04 -1.80
CA GLY A 117 -3.58 7.41 -1.40
C GLY A 117 -5.00 7.58 -0.81
N GLN A 118 -5.94 6.71 -1.19
CA GLN A 118 -7.30 6.72 -0.65
C GLN A 118 -7.40 6.52 0.87
N TYR A 119 -6.34 5.99 1.50
CA TYR A 119 -6.25 5.75 2.96
C TYR A 119 -5.72 6.96 3.75
N LEU A 120 -5.41 8.08 3.08
CA LEU A 120 -4.99 9.32 3.75
C LEU A 120 -5.97 9.79 4.84
N PRO A 121 -7.32 9.70 4.69
CA PRO A 121 -8.24 10.05 5.76
C PRO A 121 -8.08 9.19 7.03
N ASP A 122 -7.74 7.90 6.90
CA ASP A 122 -7.43 7.03 8.05
C ASP A 122 -6.17 7.53 8.78
N LEU A 123 -5.14 7.94 8.02
CA LEU A 123 -3.92 8.53 8.60
C LEU A 123 -4.22 9.82 9.37
N ARG A 124 -5.04 10.71 8.82
CA ARG A 124 -5.39 11.98 9.49
C ARG A 124 -6.18 11.79 10.78
N ARG A 125 -6.75 10.60 10.99
CA ARG A 125 -7.42 10.19 12.25
C ARG A 125 -6.48 9.47 13.22
N SER A 126 -5.26 9.13 12.81
CA SER A 126 -4.29 8.45 13.68
C SER A 126 -3.90 9.35 14.86
N PRO A 127 -3.94 8.84 16.10
CA PRO A 127 -3.54 9.60 17.28
C PRO A 127 -2.05 9.96 17.26
N LEU A 128 -1.20 9.07 16.73
CA LEU A 128 0.26 9.26 16.70
C LEU A 128 0.72 9.94 15.41
N ASN A 129 0.03 9.73 14.29
CA ASN A 129 0.53 10.07 12.95
C ASN A 129 -0.29 11.10 12.18
N ARG A 130 -1.31 11.74 12.77
CA ARG A 130 -2.13 12.75 12.07
C ARG A 130 -1.32 13.82 11.33
N ASN A 131 -0.21 14.25 11.92
CA ASN A 131 0.69 15.31 11.42
C ASN A 131 1.99 14.76 10.82
N THR A 132 2.13 13.44 10.67
CA THR A 132 3.34 12.87 10.06
C THR A 132 3.43 13.28 8.59
N PRO A 133 4.59 13.74 8.11
CA PRO A 133 4.84 14.00 6.70
C PRO A 133 4.41 12.82 5.82
N SER A 134 3.62 13.10 4.80
CA SER A 134 3.05 12.09 3.92
C SER A 134 3.38 12.37 2.46
N ILE A 135 3.84 11.34 1.73
CA ILE A 135 4.24 11.41 0.33
C ILE A 135 3.31 10.53 -0.49
N LEU A 136 2.74 11.03 -1.58
CA LEU A 136 2.03 10.22 -2.57
C LEU A 136 2.90 10.07 -3.79
N ILE A 137 3.21 8.84 -4.18
CA ILE A 137 3.91 8.55 -5.43
C ILE A 137 2.91 8.05 -6.45
N GLN A 138 2.63 8.87 -7.48
CA GLN A 138 1.92 8.40 -8.65
C GLN A 138 2.88 7.72 -9.63
N HIS A 139 2.50 6.53 -10.10
CA HIS A 139 3.29 5.74 -11.05
C HIS A 139 2.77 5.93 -12.47
N ASN A 140 1.46 6.10 -12.59
CA ASN A 140 0.75 6.34 -13.83
C ASN A 140 -0.15 7.56 -13.68
N ILE A 141 -0.48 8.21 -14.79
CA ILE A 141 -1.58 9.18 -14.83
C ILE A 141 -2.84 8.38 -15.17
N ASP A 142 -3.58 7.97 -14.15
CA ASP A 142 -4.72 7.07 -14.32
C ASP A 142 -5.80 7.64 -15.26
N SER A 143 -5.92 8.97 -15.40
CA SER A 143 -6.87 9.58 -16.36
C SER A 143 -6.57 9.30 -17.83
N VAL A 144 -5.35 8.89 -18.18
CA VAL A 144 -4.93 8.58 -19.56
C VAL A 144 -4.96 7.08 -19.84
N VAL A 145 -4.79 6.25 -18.81
CA VAL A 145 -4.76 4.77 -18.95
C VAL A 145 -6.15 4.19 -19.23
N TRP A 146 -7.21 4.89 -18.85
CA TRP A 146 -8.61 4.48 -19.03
C TRP A 146 -9.36 5.30 -20.11
N ALA A 147 -8.63 6.08 -20.92
CA ALA A 147 -9.19 6.85 -22.04
C ALA A 147 -9.44 5.97 -23.28
#